data_AF-A0A9N9E7L2-F1
#
_entry.id   AF-A0A9N9E7L2-F1
#
_cell.length_a   1.000
_cell.length_b   1.000
_cell.length_c   1.000
_cell.angle_alpha   90.00
_cell.angle_beta   90.00
_cell.angle_gamma   90.00
#
_symmetry.space_group_name_H-M   'P 1'
#
loop_
_entity.id
_entity.type
_entity.pdbx_description
1 polymer ?
#
loop_
_entity_poly.entity_id
_entity_poly.type
_entity_poly.pdbx_seq_one_letter_code
_entity_poly.pdbx_strand_id
1 'polypeptide(L)' 'MSSVDQQQQEEWIKEQLELKTQHIEFDDFDFEILINPDDDSCSFQGLDFVGGVDISFVPENEDDAVASLVVLNFPELE' A
#
# COMPACT_ATOMS: atom_id res chain seq x y z
N MET A 1 -12.74 -6.47 -25.13
CA MET A 1 -11.51 -5.66 -25.06
C MET A 1 -11.77 -4.30 -25.66
N SER A 2 -12.15 -3.32 -24.82
CA SER A 2 -12.03 -1.92 -25.22
C SER A 2 -10.53 -1.63 -25.26
N SER A 3 -9.97 -1.40 -26.43
CA SER A 3 -8.59 -0.95 -26.55
C SER A 3 -8.47 0.36 -25.77
N VAL A 4 -7.70 0.37 -24.68
CA VAL A 4 -7.37 1.62 -23.97
C VAL A 4 -6.82 2.59 -25.01
N ASP A 5 -7.50 3.72 -25.16
CA ASP A 5 -7.13 4.72 -26.16
C ASP A 5 -5.74 5.28 -25.84
N GLN A 6 -4.96 5.60 -26.88
CA GLN A 6 -3.59 6.10 -26.73
C GLN A 6 -3.58 7.40 -25.91
N GLN A 7 -4.60 8.24 -26.09
CA GLN A 7 -4.79 9.45 -25.27
C GLN A 7 -4.94 9.11 -23.78
N GLN A 8 -5.73 8.10 -23.43
CA GLN A 8 -5.94 7.70 -22.04
C GLN A 8 -4.65 7.22 -21.37
N GLN A 9 -3.79 6.52 -22.12
CA GLN A 9 -2.49 6.08 -21.62
C GLN A 9 -1.54 7.26 -21.39
N GLU A 10 -1.51 8.24 -22.30
CA GLU A 10 -0.69 9.44 -22.14
C GLU A 10 -1.11 10.26 -20.92
N GLU A 11 -2.41 10.36 -20.65
CA GLU A 11 -2.96 10.99 -19.45
C GLU A 11 -2.52 10.24 -18.17
N TRP A 12 -2.58 8.90 -18.15
CA TRP A 12 -2.10 8.13 -17.00
C TRP A 12 -0.60 8.28 -16.76
N ILE A 13 0.23 8.31 -17.81
CA ILE A 13 1.67 8.51 -17.68
C ILE A 13 1.94 9.88 -17.05
N LYS A 14 1.26 10.92 -17.52
CA LYS A 14 1.40 12.27 -16.97
C LYS A 14 1.03 12.30 -15.49
N GLU A 15 -0.12 11.73 -15.13
CA GLU A 15 -0.60 11.70 -13.75
C GLU A 15 0.34 10.92 -12.83
N GLN A 16 0.82 9.75 -13.26
CA GLN A 16 1.79 8.95 -12.50
C GLN A 16 3.09 9.71 -12.23
N LEU A 17 3.59 10.46 -13.22
CA LEU A 17 4.79 11.28 -13.04
C LEU A 17 4.55 12.42 -12.04
N GLU A 18 3.40 13.07 -12.10
CA GLU A 18 3.03 14.15 -11.19
C GLU A 18 2.87 13.64 -9.75
N LEU A 19 2.12 12.56 -9.54
CA LEU A 19 1.94 11.94 -8.22
C LEU A 19 3.27 11.40 -7.65
N LYS A 20 4.15 10.87 -8.50
CA LYS A 20 5.47 10.39 -8.06
C LYS A 20 6.32 11.49 -7.42
N THR A 21 6.15 12.76 -7.81
CA THR A 21 6.88 13.87 -7.18
C THR A 21 6.50 14.10 -5.71
N GLN A 22 5.37 13.56 -5.28
CA GLN A 22 4.83 13.67 -3.92
C GLN A 22 5.16 12.42 -3.07
N HIS A 23 5.87 11.43 -3.63
CA HIS A 23 6.22 10.21 -2.93
C HIS A 23 7.36 10.45 -1.93
N ILE A 24 7.08 10.25 -0.65
CA ILE A 24 8.06 10.33 0.44
C ILE A 24 8.72 8.95 0.57
N GLU A 25 10.03 8.89 0.34
CA GLU A 25 10.82 7.64 0.35
C GLU A 25 11.67 7.45 1.62
N PHE A 26 11.40 8.23 2.65
CA PHE A 26 12.03 8.12 3.97
C PHE A 26 10.95 7.96 5.05
N ASP A 27 11.33 7.40 6.20
CA ASP A 27 10.41 7.20 7.32
C ASP A 27 9.91 8.56 7.83
N ASP A 28 8.59 8.76 7.79
CA ASP A 28 7.88 9.94 8.29
C ASP A 28 6.72 9.47 9.19
N PHE A 29 7.09 8.87 10.32
CA PHE A 29 6.16 8.25 11.26
C PHE A 29 6.37 8.78 12.68
N ASP A 30 5.29 8.74 13.48
CA ASP A 30 5.31 9.14 14.89
C ASP A 30 5.74 8.01 15.85
N PHE A 31 5.94 6.79 15.35
CA PHE A 31 6.39 5.63 16.14
C PHE A 31 7.91 5.41 16.02
N GLU A 32 8.50 4.76 17.01
CA GLU A 32 9.95 4.51 17.07
C GLU A 32 10.30 3.10 16.59
N ILE A 33 11.30 3.00 15.72
CA ILE A 33 11.89 1.72 15.29
C ILE A 33 13.13 1.46 16.14
N LEU A 34 13.07 0.46 17.01
CA LEU A 34 14.17 0.05 17.89
C LEU A 34 14.84 -1.20 17.33
N ILE A 35 16.12 -1.08 16.99
CA ILE A 35 16.93 -2.18 16.46
C ILE A 35 17.76 -2.77 17.61
N ASN A 36 17.62 -4.07 17.84
CA ASN A 36 18.43 -4.80 18.80
C ASN A 36 19.76 -5.23 18.16
N PRO A 37 20.91 -4.76 18.66
CA PRO A 37 22.22 -5.04 18.06
C PRO A 37 22.72 -6.46 18.31
N ASP A 38 22.10 -7.21 19.23
CA ASP A 38 22.54 -8.54 19.64
C ASP A 38 21.94 -9.67 18.80
N ASP A 39 20.79 -9.45 18.15
CA ASP A 39 20.05 -10.49 17.39
C ASP A 39 19.42 -9.99 16.08
N ASP A 40 19.76 -8.78 15.63
CA ASP A 40 19.21 -8.13 14.43
C ASP A 40 17.66 -8.01 14.42
N SER A 41 17.00 -8.19 15.58
CA SER A 41 15.55 -7.98 15.67
C SER A 41 15.20 -6.51 15.71
N CYS A 42 14.03 -6.16 15.16
CA CYS A 42 13.47 -4.82 15.28
C CYS A 42 12.14 -4.87 16.05
N SER A 43 11.86 -3.80 16.80
CA SER A 43 10.57 -3.57 17.45
C SER A 43 10.05 -2.18 17.11
N PHE A 44 8.72 -2.04 17.10
CA PHE A 44 8.03 -0.82 16.71
C PHE A 44 7.27 -0.28 17.91
N GLN A 45 7.84 0.70 18.61
CA GLN A 45 7.23 1.27 19.80
C GLN A 45 6.28 2.39 19.41
N GLY A 46 5.00 2.23 19.74
CA GLY A 46 3.93 3.17 19.37
C GLY A 46 3.18 2.82 18.07
N LEU A 47 3.48 1.66 17.46
CA LEU A 47 2.69 1.10 16.37
C LEU A 47 1.62 0.16 16.95
N ASP A 48 0.37 0.63 17.02
CA ASP A 48 -0.73 -0.15 17.62
C ASP A 48 -1.48 -1.03 16.61
N PHE A 49 -1.51 -0.64 15.33
CA PHE A 49 -2.30 -1.32 14.30
C PHE A 49 -1.59 -1.32 12.95
N VAL A 50 -1.82 -2.39 12.17
CA VAL A 50 -1.38 -2.49 10.77
C VAL A 50 -2.60 -2.73 9.88
N GLY A 51 -2.70 -1.92 8.82
CA GLY A 51 -3.74 -2.06 7.80
C GLY A 51 -3.30 -2.95 6.64
N GLY A 52 -4.23 -3.73 6.10
CA GLY A 52 -4.04 -4.52 4.88
C GLY A 52 -5.17 -4.24 3.88
N VAL A 53 -4.83 -4.16 2.59
CA VAL A 53 -5.79 -3.95 1.50
C VAL A 53 -5.62 -5.00 0.41
N ASP A 54 -6.72 -5.44 -0.17
CA ASP A 54 -6.73 -6.33 -1.35
C ASP A 54 -7.89 -5.97 -2.29
N ILE A 55 -7.70 -6.23 -3.59
CA ILE A 55 -8.74 -6.12 -4.61
C ILE A 55 -8.71 -7.39 -5.47
N SER A 56 -9.80 -8.15 -5.44
CA SER A 56 -9.98 -9.40 -6.19
C SER A 56 -11.04 -9.23 -7.27
N PHE A 57 -10.66 -9.41 -8.54
CA PHE A 57 -11.59 -9.35 -9.69
C PHE A 57 -12.37 -10.65 -9.86
N VAL A 58 -13.63 -10.54 -10.28
CA VAL A 58 -14.51 -11.70 -10.47
C VAL A 58 -14.08 -12.50 -11.71
N PRO A 59 -13.88 -13.82 -11.61
CA PRO A 59 -13.62 -14.65 -12.78
C PRO A 59 -14.75 -14.48 -13.81
N GLU A 60 -14.40 -14.31 -15.08
CA GLU A 60 -15.34 -14.12 -16.19
C GLU A 60 -16.11 -12.77 -16.18
N ASN A 61 -15.85 -11.87 -15.22
CA ASN A 61 -16.37 -10.51 -15.18
C ASN A 61 -15.27 -9.50 -14.83
N GLU A 62 -14.74 -8.83 -15.85
CA GLU A 62 -13.62 -7.87 -15.73
C GLU A 62 -14.02 -6.53 -15.09
N ASP A 63 -15.33 -6.23 -14.99
CA ASP A 63 -15.84 -4.98 -14.45
C ASP A 63 -16.07 -5.05 -12.93
N ASP A 64 -16.36 -6.25 -12.41
CA ASP A 64 -16.65 -6.46 -11.00
C ASP A 64 -15.41 -6.87 -10.21
N ALA A 65 -15.23 -6.22 -9.06
CA ALA A 65 -14.19 -6.57 -8.09
C ALA A 65 -14.70 -6.47 -6.65
N VAL A 66 -14.09 -7.24 -5.77
CA VAL A 66 -14.29 -7.16 -4.32
C VAL A 66 -13.05 -6.50 -3.72
N ALA A 67 -13.25 -5.35 -3.07
CA ALA A 67 -12.22 -4.70 -2.28
C ALA A 67 -12.35 -5.08 -0.80
N SER A 68 -11.22 -5.30 -0.14
CA SER A 68 -11.14 -5.58 1.30
C SER A 68 -10.18 -4.61 1.98
N LEU A 69 -10.54 -4.18 3.18
CA LEU A 69 -9.71 -3.43 4.10
C LEU A 69 -9.80 -4.11 5.47
N VAL A 70 -8.65 -4.48 6.02
CA VAL A 70 -8.52 -5.04 7.37
C VAL A 70 -7.58 -4.18 8.20
N VAL A 71 -7.82 -4.18 9.51
CA VAL A 71 -6.97 -3.54 10.51
C VAL A 71 -6.73 -4.56 11.60
N LEU A 72 -5.48 -4.88 11.87
CA LEU A 72 -5.08 -5.86 12.87
C LEU A 72 -4.31 -5.14 13.97
N ASN A 73 -4.48 -5.60 15.20
CA ASN A 73 -3.62 -5.16 16.31
C ASN A 73 -2.16 -5.54 16.00
N PHE A 74 -1.22 -4.73 16.44
CA PHE A 74 0.22 -5.02 16.31
C PHE A 74 0.88 -4.93 17.70
N PRO A 75 1.73 -5.91 18.08
CA PRO A 75 2.29 -7.00 17.26
C PRO A 75 1.46 -8.28 17.18
N GLU A 76 0.27 -8.35 17.78
CA GLU A 76 -0.53 -9.58 17.92
C GLU A 76 -1.07 -10.13 16.61
N LEU A 77 -1.32 -9.27 15.62
CA LEU A 77 -1.89 -9.57 14.30
C LEU A 77 -3.28 -10.24 14.37
N GLU A 78 -4.11 -9.75 15.31
CA GLU A 78 -5.51 -10.15 15.51
C GLU A 78 -6.48 -9.05 15.08
#